data_AF-A0A2V6JLG7-F1
#
_entry.id   AF-A0A2V6JLG7-F1
#
_cell.length_a   1.000
_cell.length_b   1.000
_cell.length_c   1.000
_cell.angle_alpha   90.00
_cell.angle_beta   90.00
_cell.angle_gamma   90.00
#
_symmetry.space_group_name_H-M   'P 1'
#
loop_
_entity.id
_entity.type
_entity.pdbx_description
1 polymer ?
#
loop_
_entity_poly.entity_id
_entity_poly.type
_entity_poly.pdbx_seq_one_letter_code
_entity_poly.pdbx_strand_id
1 'polypeptide(L)'
;MKIWKTLLLVYRELDVSLPVGRDLLVGRDSVEPMGDYGSAERRPTTKRRKRFHHIASERELTDALDSFAGFPKLVSELTAGRAGIEYEIVRPGHALTSLTRESPSRFWPSPRDIRSDLDEFAPSGKYDSVFVFWPQRDLKNSTAVPCDAWGLAIGASDWTKDATYAAIANAPSSAWKNEARGEVWLHEWLHGVSAHFAQYGHVMPERDADGGDLHGYVRSPTAGWTEYYRDLMNGNVLENGKRFGIPSGAWA
;
A
#
# COMPACT_ATOMS: atom_id res chain seq x y z
N MET A 1 19.63 -17.79 -1.87
CA MET A 1 18.22 -17.49 -1.55
C MET A 1 18.23 -16.31 -0.63
N LYS A 2 17.77 -15.15 -1.09
CA LYS A 2 17.62 -13.94 -0.26
C LYS A 2 16.35 -14.06 0.57
N ILE A 3 16.49 -13.92 1.89
CA ILE A 3 15.37 -13.75 2.81
C ILE A 3 15.14 -12.27 3.02
N TRP A 4 13.89 -11.84 2.89
CA TRP A 4 13.41 -10.49 3.19
C TRP A 4 12.70 -10.51 4.54
N LYS A 5 13.31 -9.86 5.52
CA LYS A 5 12.72 -9.66 6.84
C LYS A 5 11.65 -8.58 6.74
N THR A 6 10.44 -8.93 7.11
CA THR A 6 9.25 -8.09 6.93
C THR A 6 8.58 -7.82 8.27
N LEU A 7 8.27 -6.57 8.58
CA LEU A 7 7.40 -6.21 9.69
C LEU A 7 6.00 -5.91 9.17
N LEU A 8 4.96 -6.40 9.83
CA LEU A 8 3.60 -5.91 9.67
C LEU A 8 3.13 -5.23 10.96
N LEU A 9 2.91 -3.92 10.90
CA LEU A 9 2.23 -3.15 11.94
C LEU A 9 0.72 -3.19 11.71
N VAL A 10 -0.03 -3.64 12.70
CA VAL A 10 -1.50 -3.78 12.60
C VAL A 10 -2.17 -2.80 13.55
N TYR A 11 -2.56 -1.64 13.04
CA TYR A 11 -3.37 -0.70 13.81
C TYR A 11 -4.81 -1.18 13.85
N ARG A 12 -5.32 -1.36 15.06
CA ARG A 12 -6.73 -1.71 15.28
C ARG A 12 -7.64 -0.48 15.20
N GLU A 13 -7.13 0.68 15.55
CA GLU A 13 -7.92 1.90 15.72
C GLU A 13 -7.31 3.07 14.95
N LEU A 14 -8.18 3.86 14.32
CA LEU A 14 -7.85 5.14 13.68
C LEU A 14 -8.72 6.22 14.30
N ASP A 15 -8.10 7.26 14.84
CA ASP A 15 -8.80 8.42 15.41
C ASP A 15 -8.13 9.72 14.95
N VAL A 16 -8.68 10.32 13.89
CA VAL A 16 -8.06 11.44 13.19
C VAL A 16 -9.02 12.59 13.00
N SER A 17 -8.48 13.82 12.97
CA SER A 17 -9.23 15.03 12.64
C SER A 17 -8.76 15.61 11.31
N LEU A 18 -9.52 15.39 10.24
CA LEU A 18 -9.16 15.77 8.89
C LEU A 18 -9.81 17.10 8.46
N PRO A 19 -9.11 17.96 7.70
CA PRO A 19 -9.69 19.20 7.18
C PRO A 19 -10.76 18.92 6.14
N VAL A 20 -11.87 19.65 6.20
CA VAL A 20 -12.99 19.56 5.25
C VAL A 20 -12.69 20.44 4.03
N GLY A 21 -12.47 19.83 2.86
CA GLY A 21 -12.61 20.50 1.56
C GLY A 21 -14.08 20.64 1.16
N ARG A 22 -14.43 21.64 0.34
CA ARG A 22 -15.82 21.97 -0.04
C ARG A 22 -16.57 20.83 -0.77
N ASP A 23 -15.88 19.80 -1.26
CA ASP A 23 -16.46 18.76 -2.15
C ASP A 23 -16.54 17.34 -1.53
N LEU A 24 -16.41 17.21 -0.20
CA LEU A 24 -16.19 15.89 0.43
C LEU A 24 -17.43 15.01 0.67
N LEU A 25 -18.58 15.35 0.10
CA LEU A 25 -19.80 14.55 0.26
C LEU A 25 -20.61 14.60 -1.04
N VAL A 26 -20.25 13.76 -2.01
CA VAL A 26 -21.11 13.04 -2.98
C VAL A 26 -20.19 12.52 -4.09
N GLY A 27 -20.16 11.20 -4.30
CA GLY A 27 -19.71 10.66 -5.57
C GLY A 27 -20.78 10.95 -6.62
N ARG A 28 -20.50 11.85 -7.57
CA ARG A 28 -21.19 11.96 -8.86
C ARG A 28 -20.37 12.78 -9.84
N ASP A 29 -20.22 12.25 -11.04
CA ASP A 29 -19.77 12.92 -12.25
C ASP A 29 -20.62 14.17 -12.53
N SER A 30 -19.98 15.30 -12.80
CA SER A 30 -20.41 16.25 -13.83
C SER A 30 -19.49 17.48 -13.88
N VAL A 31 -19.07 17.80 -15.09
CA VAL A 31 -18.33 18.97 -15.56
C VAL A 31 -19.21 20.24 -15.50
N GLU A 32 -18.59 21.40 -15.27
CA GLU A 32 -18.89 22.77 -15.79
C GLU A 32 -18.83 23.92 -14.74
N PRO A 33 -18.73 25.21 -15.13
CA PRO A 33 -17.57 25.88 -15.71
C PRO A 33 -17.08 27.07 -14.85
N MET A 34 -15.91 27.62 -15.21
CA MET A 34 -15.24 28.77 -14.57
C MET A 34 -16.09 30.05 -14.56
N GLY A 35 -16.18 30.71 -13.40
CA GLY A 35 -16.75 32.04 -13.21
C GLY A 35 -15.96 32.90 -12.20
N ASP A 36 -15.27 33.89 -12.76
CA ASP A 36 -14.89 35.24 -12.29
C ASP A 36 -14.26 35.51 -10.90
N TYR A 37 -13.14 36.25 -10.93
CA TYR A 37 -12.29 36.62 -9.80
C TYR A 37 -12.73 37.95 -9.16
N GLY A 38 -13.44 37.88 -8.05
CA GLY A 38 -13.68 39.02 -7.14
C GLY A 38 -12.74 38.99 -5.94
N SER A 39 -11.91 40.03 -5.80
CA SER A 39 -11.00 40.26 -4.66
C SER A 39 -11.78 40.49 -3.35
N ALA A 40 -11.67 39.55 -2.41
CA ALA A 40 -12.18 39.70 -1.05
C ALA A 40 -11.11 39.31 -0.02
N GLU A 41 -10.95 40.17 0.98
CA GLU A 41 -10.03 40.10 2.10
C GLU A 41 -9.94 38.69 2.73
N ARG A 42 -8.70 38.17 2.85
CA ARG A 42 -8.41 36.88 3.50
C ARG A 42 -8.57 37.01 5.02
N ARG A 43 -9.80 36.85 5.51
CA ARG A 43 -10.03 36.41 6.88
C ARG A 43 -9.40 35.02 7.06
N PRO A 44 -8.73 34.72 8.19
CA PRO A 44 -8.23 33.39 8.46
C PRO A 44 -9.44 32.47 8.69
N THR A 45 -9.89 31.80 7.63
CA THR A 45 -10.93 30.78 7.75
C THR A 45 -10.35 29.63 8.54
N THR A 46 -10.77 29.46 9.79
CA THR A 46 -10.58 28.22 10.54
C THR A 46 -11.15 27.09 9.68
N LYS A 47 -10.25 26.32 9.04
CA LYS A 47 -10.66 25.18 8.22
C LYS A 47 -11.39 24.20 9.14
N ARG A 48 -12.71 24.05 8.92
CA ARG A 48 -13.54 23.07 9.65
C ARG A 48 -12.87 21.71 9.55
N ARG A 49 -12.68 21.03 10.68
CA ARG A 49 -12.14 19.65 10.72
C ARG A 49 -13.29 18.68 11.02
N LYS A 50 -13.27 17.52 10.37
CA LYS A 50 -14.17 16.41 10.65
C LYS A 50 -13.35 15.31 11.33
N ARG A 51 -13.82 14.85 12.49
CA ARG A 51 -13.25 13.69 13.17
C ARG A 51 -13.72 12.42 12.47
N PHE A 52 -12.80 11.51 12.21
CA PHE A 52 -13.07 10.13 11.80
C PHE A 52 -12.52 9.24 12.90
N HIS A 53 -13.35 8.33 13.39
CA HIS A 53 -12.99 7.36 14.41
C HIS A 53 -13.52 6.00 14.00
N HIS A 54 -12.65 5.00 13.90
CA HIS A 54 -13.03 3.63 13.61
C HIS A 54 -12.12 2.65 14.35
N ILE A 55 -12.73 1.59 14.87
CA ILE A 55 -12.05 0.45 15.49
C ILE A 55 -12.39 -0.77 14.64
N ALA A 56 -11.38 -1.34 13.97
CA ALA A 56 -11.53 -2.56 13.21
C ALA A 56 -12.06 -3.69 14.10
N SER A 57 -13.07 -4.39 13.59
CA SER A 57 -13.57 -5.62 14.18
C SER A 57 -12.55 -6.74 14.07
N GLU A 58 -12.69 -7.76 14.93
CA GLU A 58 -11.83 -8.96 14.85
C GLU A 58 -11.91 -9.65 13.48
N ARG A 59 -13.07 -9.56 12.80
CA ARG A 59 -13.23 -10.09 11.44
C ARG A 59 -12.36 -9.34 10.43
N GLU A 60 -12.36 -8.01 10.46
CA GLU A 60 -11.52 -7.19 9.58
C GLU A 60 -10.04 -7.51 9.77
N LEU A 61 -9.61 -7.65 11.03
CA LEU A 61 -8.23 -8.04 11.34
C LEU A 61 -7.91 -9.45 10.86
N THR A 62 -8.81 -10.41 11.12
CA THR A 62 -8.59 -11.82 10.78
C THR A 62 -8.55 -12.03 9.27
N ASP A 63 -9.44 -11.40 8.49
CA ASP A 63 -9.43 -11.52 7.02
C ASP A 63 -8.12 -10.94 6.43
N ALA A 64 -7.66 -9.79 6.92
CA ALA A 64 -6.40 -9.20 6.48
C ALA A 64 -5.18 -10.06 6.84
N LEU A 65 -5.12 -10.56 8.08
CA LEU A 65 -4.03 -11.42 8.55
C LEU A 65 -4.02 -12.79 7.87
N ASP A 66 -5.19 -13.36 7.60
CA ASP A 66 -5.29 -14.59 6.82
C ASP A 66 -4.75 -14.38 5.40
N SER A 67 -5.13 -13.28 4.75
CA SER A 67 -4.55 -12.93 3.45
C SER A 67 -3.04 -12.74 3.55
N PHE A 68 -2.53 -12.00 4.54
CA PHE A 68 -1.09 -11.74 4.70
C PHE A 68 -0.29 -13.03 4.86
N ALA A 69 -0.82 -14.03 5.54
CA ALA A 69 -0.17 -15.33 5.69
C ALA A 69 0.02 -16.10 4.37
N GLY A 70 -0.63 -15.70 3.27
CA GLY A 70 -0.39 -16.25 1.93
C GLY A 70 0.78 -15.60 1.18
N PHE A 71 1.17 -14.37 1.54
CA PHE A 71 2.18 -13.59 0.85
C PHE A 71 3.56 -14.27 0.77
N PRO A 72 4.14 -14.84 1.85
CA PRO A 72 5.43 -15.53 1.78
C PRO A 72 5.45 -16.68 0.78
N LYS A 73 4.34 -17.42 0.69
CA LYS A 73 4.21 -18.55 -0.23
C LYS A 73 4.25 -18.04 -1.67
N LEU A 74 3.51 -16.97 -1.99
CA LEU A 74 3.53 -16.38 -3.33
C LEU A 74 4.93 -15.93 -3.72
N VAL A 75 5.66 -15.22 -2.85
CA VAL A 75 7.04 -14.78 -3.14
C VAL A 75 7.94 -15.97 -3.48
N SER A 76 7.86 -17.03 -2.68
CA SER A 76 8.66 -18.24 -2.91
C SER A 76 8.28 -18.93 -4.22
N GLU A 77 6.99 -19.13 -4.50
CA GLU A 77 6.51 -19.80 -5.70
C GLU A 77 6.85 -19.02 -6.97
N LEU A 78 6.64 -17.70 -6.95
CA LEU A 78 6.85 -16.84 -8.12
C LEU A 78 8.34 -16.61 -8.42
N THR A 79 9.23 -16.73 -7.43
CA THR A 79 10.69 -16.69 -7.65
C THR A 79 11.34 -18.07 -7.81
N ALA A 80 10.55 -19.16 -7.80
CA ALA A 80 11.04 -20.54 -7.73
C ALA A 80 12.04 -20.78 -6.57
N GLY A 81 11.72 -20.24 -5.39
CA GLY A 81 12.48 -20.40 -4.16
C GLY A 81 13.73 -19.54 -4.04
N ARG A 82 13.95 -18.58 -4.94
CA ARG A 82 15.13 -17.69 -4.87
C ARG A 82 14.96 -16.57 -3.86
N ALA A 83 13.72 -16.14 -3.63
CA ALA A 83 13.37 -15.22 -2.55
C ALA A 83 12.47 -15.93 -1.52
N GLY A 84 12.61 -15.51 -0.26
CA GLY A 84 11.72 -15.91 0.83
C GLY A 84 11.37 -14.71 1.71
N ILE A 85 10.27 -14.83 2.45
CA ILE A 85 9.82 -13.83 3.42
C ILE A 85 9.86 -14.46 4.81
N GLU A 86 10.53 -13.79 5.73
CA GLU A 86 10.36 -13.99 7.17
C GLU A 86 9.62 -12.77 7.71
N TYR A 87 8.58 -12.97 8.52
CA TYR A 87 7.79 -11.85 9.00
C TYR A 87 7.55 -11.86 10.51
N GLU A 88 7.40 -10.66 11.05
CA GLU A 88 6.91 -10.39 12.39
C GLU A 88 5.63 -9.55 12.30
N ILE A 89 4.67 -9.81 13.18
CA ILE A 89 3.42 -9.04 13.27
C ILE A 89 3.39 -8.36 14.63
N VAL A 90 3.33 -7.04 14.62
CA VAL A 90 3.20 -6.21 15.81
C VAL A 90 1.85 -5.50 15.78
N ARG A 91 1.19 -5.46 16.94
CA ARG A 91 -0.09 -4.74 17.13
C ARG A 91 0.17 -3.58 18.09
N PRO A 92 0.42 -2.36 17.60
CA PRO A 92 0.58 -1.20 18.47
C PRO A 92 -0.61 -1.05 19.43
N GLY A 93 -0.32 -0.79 20.70
CA GLY A 93 -1.31 -0.69 21.77
C GLY A 93 -2.14 0.61 21.76
N HIS A 94 -1.99 1.43 20.71
CA HIS A 94 -2.63 2.74 20.60
C HIS A 94 -3.25 2.94 19.21
N ALA A 95 -4.11 3.95 19.11
CA ALA A 95 -4.69 4.39 17.85
C ALA A 95 -3.65 5.05 16.94
N LEU A 96 -3.85 4.92 15.64
CA LEU A 96 -3.24 5.80 14.65
C LEU A 96 -3.97 7.15 14.72
N THR A 97 -3.23 8.25 14.97
CA THR A 97 -3.84 9.56 15.28
C THR A 97 -3.49 10.67 14.30
N SER A 98 -2.68 10.36 13.29
CA SER A 98 -2.30 11.29 12.23
C SER A 98 -2.26 10.58 10.88
N LEU A 99 -2.48 11.35 9.82
CA LEU A 99 -2.31 10.92 8.45
C LEU A 99 -1.68 12.07 7.67
N THR A 100 -0.79 11.70 6.75
CA THR A 100 -0.18 12.65 5.82
C THR A 100 -1.09 12.84 4.64
N ARG A 101 -1.19 14.09 4.19
CA ARG A 101 -1.94 14.45 2.99
C ARG A 101 -1.08 14.12 1.77
N GLU A 102 -1.59 13.24 0.92
CA GLU A 102 -0.98 12.86 -0.36
C GLU A 102 -1.38 13.84 -1.48
N SER A 103 -2.68 14.15 -1.55
CA SER A 103 -3.26 15.09 -2.50
C SER A 103 -4.31 15.99 -1.81
N PRO A 104 -4.88 17.03 -2.47
CA PRO A 104 -5.74 18.01 -1.80
C PRO A 104 -6.87 17.45 -0.94
N SER A 105 -7.35 16.22 -1.21
CA SER A 105 -8.42 15.57 -0.45
C SER A 105 -8.08 14.17 0.05
N ARG A 106 -6.85 13.68 -0.10
CA ARG A 106 -6.48 12.27 0.14
C ARG A 106 -5.40 12.14 1.19
N PHE A 107 -5.52 11.09 2.00
CA PHE A 107 -4.71 10.87 3.18
C PHE A 107 -4.32 9.41 3.31
N TRP A 108 -3.13 9.19 3.86
CA TRP A 108 -2.58 7.86 4.09
C TRP A 108 -1.67 7.87 5.33
N PRO A 109 -1.44 6.72 5.98
CA PRO A 109 -0.44 6.62 7.04
C PRO A 109 0.92 6.58 6.38
N SER A 110 1.59 7.72 6.35
CA SER A 110 2.97 7.77 5.90
C SER A 110 3.92 7.32 7.00
N PRO A 111 5.21 7.05 6.67
CA PRO A 111 6.23 6.81 7.69
C PRO A 111 6.37 7.93 8.73
N ARG A 112 5.92 9.16 8.44
CA ARG A 112 5.92 10.24 9.44
C ARG A 112 4.87 10.01 10.52
N ASP A 113 3.70 9.52 10.13
CA ASP A 113 2.54 9.38 11.02
C ASP A 113 2.71 8.25 12.04
N ILE A 114 3.61 7.31 11.74
CA ILE A 114 3.92 6.14 12.57
C ILE A 114 5.38 6.15 13.06
N ARG A 115 6.02 7.33 13.12
CA ARG A 115 7.47 7.44 13.37
C ARG A 115 7.90 6.75 14.67
N SER A 116 7.14 6.92 15.74
CA SER A 116 7.44 6.29 17.04
C SER A 116 7.44 4.77 16.94
N ASP A 117 6.49 4.19 16.22
CA ASP A 117 6.40 2.74 16.02
C ASP A 117 7.54 2.23 15.12
N LEU A 118 7.96 3.01 14.12
CA LEU A 118 9.16 2.68 13.33
C LEU A 118 10.42 2.75 14.19
N ASP A 119 10.57 3.76 15.04
CA ASP A 119 11.73 3.90 15.92
C ASP A 119 11.81 2.76 16.96
N GLU A 120 10.66 2.31 17.48
CA GLU A 120 10.58 1.23 18.45
C GLU A 120 10.73 -0.16 17.81
N PHE A 121 9.93 -0.45 16.78
CA PHE A 121 9.80 -1.80 16.27
C PHE A 121 10.70 -2.08 15.07
N ALA A 122 10.96 -1.07 14.21
CA ALA A 122 11.70 -1.20 12.96
C ALA A 122 12.91 -0.24 12.85
N PRO A 123 13.88 -0.29 13.79
CA PRO A 123 15.12 0.46 13.64
C PRO A 123 15.82 0.08 12.32
N SER A 124 16.55 1.05 11.74
CA SER A 124 17.22 0.88 10.45
C SER A 124 18.06 -0.41 10.42
N GLY A 125 17.95 -1.16 9.32
CA GLY A 125 18.63 -2.43 9.10
C GLY A 125 17.98 -3.66 9.75
N LYS A 126 16.91 -3.51 10.56
CA LYS A 126 16.22 -4.67 11.18
C LYS A 126 15.32 -5.42 10.18
N TYR A 127 14.63 -4.70 9.31
CA TYR A 127 13.73 -5.26 8.29
C TYR A 127 14.08 -4.71 6.92
N ASP A 128 13.90 -5.54 5.89
CA ASP A 128 13.97 -5.15 4.48
C ASP A 128 12.64 -4.51 4.02
N SER A 129 11.52 -4.84 4.67
CA SER A 129 10.18 -4.35 4.32
C SER A 129 9.31 -4.08 5.56
N VAL A 130 8.49 -3.02 5.49
CA VAL A 130 7.50 -2.67 6.52
C VAL A 130 6.12 -2.51 5.87
N PHE A 131 5.14 -3.24 6.38
CA PHE A 131 3.73 -3.07 6.08
C PHE A 131 2.99 -2.40 7.22
N VAL A 132 1.95 -1.67 6.87
CA VAL A 132 0.99 -1.07 7.80
C VAL A 132 -0.41 -1.46 7.38
N PHE A 133 -1.10 -2.20 8.23
CA PHE A 133 -2.55 -2.34 8.16
C PHE A 133 -3.20 -1.21 8.95
N TRP A 134 -4.20 -0.52 8.36
CA TRP A 134 -4.90 0.58 9.01
C TRP A 134 -6.42 0.59 8.74
N PRO A 135 -7.26 0.95 9.73
CA PRO A 135 -8.71 0.87 9.65
C PRO A 135 -9.31 2.13 8.99
N GLN A 136 -9.00 2.31 7.70
CA GLN A 136 -9.42 3.43 6.84
C GLN A 136 -10.94 3.56 6.64
N ARG A 137 -11.69 2.44 6.72
CA ARG A 137 -13.14 2.37 6.41
C ARG A 137 -13.93 1.84 7.59
N ASP A 138 -14.97 2.54 8.00
CA ASP A 138 -16.03 1.95 8.80
C ASP A 138 -16.99 1.20 7.88
N LEU A 139 -16.83 -0.11 7.79
CA LEU A 139 -17.61 -0.98 6.91
C LEU A 139 -19.10 -1.07 7.33
N LYS A 140 -19.45 -0.74 8.58
CA LYS A 140 -20.84 -0.75 9.04
C LYS A 140 -21.58 0.51 8.59
N ASN A 141 -20.92 1.65 8.71
CA ASN A 141 -21.53 2.95 8.42
C ASN A 141 -21.20 3.47 7.01
N SER A 142 -20.43 2.72 6.22
CA SER A 142 -19.96 3.10 4.88
C SER A 142 -19.26 4.45 4.85
N THR A 143 -18.55 4.80 5.94
CA THR A 143 -17.72 6.00 6.01
C THR A 143 -16.25 5.64 5.89
N ALA A 144 -15.45 6.53 5.34
CA ALA A 144 -14.05 6.26 5.10
C ALA A 144 -13.20 7.54 5.09
N VAL A 145 -11.93 7.42 5.46
CA VAL A 145 -10.94 8.44 5.15
C VAL A 145 -10.61 8.37 3.65
N PRO A 146 -10.73 9.45 2.86
CA PRO A 146 -10.38 9.37 1.45
C PRO A 146 -8.89 9.04 1.25
N CYS A 147 -8.62 7.99 0.49
CA CYS A 147 -7.28 7.50 0.09
C CYS A 147 -7.30 7.25 -1.41
N ASP A 148 -6.16 7.35 -2.09
CA ASP A 148 -6.09 7.22 -3.56
C ASP A 148 -6.17 5.76 -4.03
N ALA A 149 -5.73 4.81 -3.21
CA ALA A 149 -5.80 3.39 -3.51
C ALA A 149 -6.10 2.54 -2.25
N TRP A 150 -6.24 1.22 -2.45
CA TRP A 150 -6.43 0.28 -1.34
C TRP A 150 -5.12 0.09 -0.57
N GLY A 151 -4.01 -0.11 -1.29
CA GLY A 151 -2.66 0.01 -0.75
C GLY A 151 -1.89 1.14 -1.41
N LEU A 152 -0.88 1.64 -0.71
CA LEU A 152 0.08 2.61 -1.22
C LEU A 152 1.46 2.20 -0.74
N ALA A 153 2.42 2.17 -1.66
CA ALA A 153 3.77 1.71 -1.39
C ALA A 153 4.84 2.67 -1.91
N ILE A 154 5.99 2.68 -1.23
CA ILE A 154 7.18 3.44 -1.61
C ILE A 154 8.43 2.60 -1.41
N GLY A 155 9.47 2.92 -2.19
CA GLY A 155 10.80 2.34 -2.03
C GLY A 155 11.48 2.74 -0.72
N ALA A 156 12.56 2.02 -0.41
CA ALA A 156 13.39 2.29 0.76
C ALA A 156 14.03 3.69 0.73
N SER A 157 14.04 4.36 1.88
CA SER A 157 14.68 5.65 2.10
C SER A 157 14.93 5.88 3.60
N ASP A 158 15.68 6.92 3.95
CA ASP A 158 15.80 7.39 5.35
C ASP A 158 14.43 7.61 6.00
N TRP A 159 13.44 8.04 5.23
CA TRP A 159 12.08 8.25 5.71
C TRP A 159 11.42 6.94 6.16
N THR A 160 11.79 5.80 5.59
CA THR A 160 11.23 4.48 5.90
C THR A 160 12.20 3.60 6.72
N LYS A 161 13.25 4.18 7.32
CA LYS A 161 14.31 3.43 8.02
C LYS A 161 15.02 2.42 7.11
N ASP A 162 15.22 2.80 5.85
CA ASP A 162 15.89 2.01 4.81
C ASP A 162 15.18 0.70 4.44
N ALA A 163 13.92 0.53 4.86
CA ALA A 163 13.06 -0.57 4.46
C ALA A 163 12.07 -0.11 3.37
N THR A 164 11.62 -1.03 2.51
CA THR A 164 10.44 -0.74 1.68
C THR A 164 9.23 -0.51 2.57
N TYR A 165 8.26 0.28 2.12
CA TYR A 165 7.09 0.63 2.93
C TYR A 165 5.79 0.49 2.15
N ALA A 166 4.79 -0.14 2.75
CA ALA A 166 3.45 -0.26 2.17
C ALA A 166 2.36 -0.10 3.23
N ALA A 167 1.34 0.69 2.95
CA ALA A 167 0.17 0.88 3.79
C ALA A 167 -1.08 0.35 3.12
N ILE A 168 -1.75 -0.64 3.73
CA ILE A 168 -2.92 -1.32 3.17
C ILE A 168 -4.13 -1.10 4.09
N ALA A 169 -5.20 -0.56 3.52
CA ALA A 169 -6.43 -0.29 4.25
C ALA A 169 -7.23 -1.58 4.53
N ASN A 170 -8.09 -1.54 5.55
CA ASN A 170 -9.11 -2.55 5.74
C ASN A 170 -10.12 -2.57 4.57
N ALA A 171 -10.66 -3.75 4.28
CA ALA A 171 -11.63 -3.96 3.21
C ALA A 171 -12.68 -5.01 3.60
N PRO A 172 -13.83 -5.08 2.91
CA PRO A 172 -14.81 -6.15 3.09
C PRO A 172 -14.20 -7.54 2.88
N SER A 173 -14.70 -8.55 3.60
CA SER A 173 -14.20 -9.94 3.53
C SER A 173 -14.06 -10.49 2.11
N SER A 174 -14.94 -10.10 1.19
CA SER A 174 -14.90 -10.54 -0.20
C SER A 174 -13.67 -10.03 -0.95
N ALA A 175 -13.17 -8.84 -0.63
CA ALA A 175 -11.97 -8.28 -1.26
C ALA A 175 -10.69 -9.00 -0.84
N TRP A 176 -10.68 -9.67 0.31
CA TRP A 176 -9.53 -10.49 0.75
C TRP A 176 -9.55 -11.92 0.17
N LYS A 177 -10.68 -12.34 -0.43
CA LYS A 177 -10.96 -13.74 -0.80
C LYS A 177 -11.24 -13.92 -2.29
N ASN A 178 -11.34 -12.83 -3.03
CA ASN A 178 -11.60 -12.85 -4.47
C ASN A 178 -10.41 -13.47 -5.24
N GLU A 179 -9.18 -13.19 -4.81
CA GLU A 179 -7.97 -13.53 -5.55
C GLU A 179 -7.03 -14.44 -4.76
N ALA A 180 -5.83 -14.68 -5.31
CA ALA A 180 -4.83 -15.49 -4.64
C ALA A 180 -4.55 -14.92 -3.25
N ARG A 181 -4.63 -15.77 -2.23
CA ARG A 181 -4.37 -15.42 -0.84
C ARG A 181 -2.96 -14.81 -0.73
N GLY A 182 -2.88 -13.53 -0.35
CA GLY A 182 -1.62 -12.80 -0.26
C GLY A 182 -1.30 -11.87 -1.42
N GLU A 183 -2.10 -11.87 -2.48
CA GLU A 183 -1.80 -11.15 -3.73
C GLU A 183 -1.70 -9.64 -3.52
N VAL A 184 -2.62 -9.01 -2.78
CA VAL A 184 -2.55 -7.56 -2.50
C VAL A 184 -1.27 -7.18 -1.75
N TRP A 185 -0.81 -8.02 -0.83
CA TRP A 185 0.42 -7.76 -0.08
C TRP A 185 1.65 -7.92 -0.99
N LEU A 186 1.63 -8.90 -1.89
CA LEU A 186 2.66 -9.07 -2.91
C LEU A 186 2.70 -7.88 -3.87
N HIS A 187 1.55 -7.40 -4.33
CA HIS A 187 1.45 -6.23 -5.22
C HIS A 187 2.12 -5.01 -4.60
N GLU A 188 1.72 -4.66 -3.37
CA GLU A 188 2.28 -3.49 -2.68
C GLU A 188 3.76 -3.66 -2.32
N TRP A 189 4.17 -4.89 -1.98
CA TRP A 189 5.58 -5.21 -1.79
C TRP A 189 6.41 -4.94 -3.05
N LEU A 190 5.87 -5.31 -4.21
CA LEU A 190 6.57 -5.23 -5.49
C LEU A 190 6.89 -3.79 -5.88
N HIS A 191 6.05 -2.80 -5.58
CA HIS A 191 6.44 -1.39 -5.79
C HIS A 191 7.74 -1.03 -5.06
N GLY A 192 7.86 -1.42 -3.78
CA GLY A 192 9.06 -1.16 -2.99
C GLY A 192 10.28 -1.95 -3.47
N VAL A 193 10.08 -3.22 -3.82
CA VAL A 193 11.16 -4.11 -4.28
C VAL A 193 11.63 -3.76 -5.69
N SER A 194 10.73 -3.40 -6.59
CA SER A 194 11.05 -2.87 -7.91
C SER A 194 11.88 -1.59 -7.79
N ALA A 195 11.50 -0.68 -6.89
CA ALA A 195 12.31 0.51 -6.59
C ALA A 195 13.70 0.14 -6.04
N HIS A 196 13.79 -0.86 -5.14
CA HIS A 196 15.07 -1.34 -4.62
C HIS A 196 15.98 -1.87 -5.74
N PHE A 197 15.51 -2.81 -6.58
CA PHE A 197 16.33 -3.35 -7.66
C PHE A 197 16.65 -2.33 -8.75
N ALA A 198 15.78 -1.33 -8.97
CA ALA A 198 16.07 -0.22 -9.87
C ALA A 198 17.28 0.61 -9.43
N GLN A 199 17.52 0.76 -8.12
CA GLN A 199 18.72 1.42 -7.59
C GLN A 199 20.01 0.67 -7.95
N TYR A 200 19.93 -0.63 -8.23
CA TYR A 200 21.06 -1.47 -8.67
C TYR A 200 21.14 -1.63 -10.20
N GLY A 201 20.40 -0.81 -10.96
CA GLY A 201 20.48 -0.76 -12.41
C GLY A 201 19.59 -1.76 -13.14
N HIS A 202 18.70 -2.46 -12.44
CA HIS A 202 17.68 -3.30 -13.08
C HIS A 202 16.54 -2.43 -13.61
N VAL A 203 16.16 -2.61 -14.87
CA VAL A 203 15.11 -1.80 -15.49
C VAL A 203 13.76 -2.50 -15.32
N MET A 204 12.84 -1.83 -14.63
CA MET A 204 11.46 -2.27 -14.45
C MET A 204 10.63 -1.91 -15.69
N PRO A 205 9.62 -2.72 -16.04
CA PRO A 205 8.66 -2.36 -17.10
C PRO A 205 7.88 -1.10 -16.70
N GLU A 206 7.28 -0.43 -17.69
CA GLU A 206 6.42 0.72 -17.44
C GLU A 206 5.31 0.36 -16.43
N ARG A 207 5.15 1.22 -15.43
CA ARG A 207 4.23 1.08 -14.28
C ARG A 207 4.48 -0.14 -13.38
N ASP A 208 5.68 -0.70 -13.33
CA ASP A 208 6.09 -1.70 -12.32
C ASP A 208 5.01 -2.72 -11.91
N ALA A 209 4.58 -2.81 -10.64
CA ALA A 209 3.56 -3.75 -10.19
C ALA A 209 2.15 -3.46 -10.74
N ASP A 210 1.89 -2.24 -11.19
CA ASP A 210 0.64 -1.79 -11.84
C ASP A 210 0.58 -2.11 -13.34
N GLY A 211 1.66 -2.59 -13.95
CA GLY A 211 1.82 -2.66 -15.40
C GLY A 211 1.10 -3.81 -16.11
N GLY A 212 0.44 -4.73 -15.39
CA GLY A 212 -0.08 -5.98 -15.95
C GLY A 212 -0.91 -5.81 -17.23
N ASP A 213 -1.96 -4.99 -17.18
CA ASP A 213 -2.82 -4.69 -18.34
C ASP A 213 -2.04 -4.07 -19.51
N LEU A 214 -1.11 -3.15 -19.21
CA LEU A 214 -0.31 -2.43 -20.22
C LEU A 214 0.57 -3.39 -21.03
N HIS A 215 1.04 -4.46 -20.39
CA HIS A 215 1.91 -5.47 -21.00
C HIS A 215 1.14 -6.70 -21.51
N GLY A 216 -0.18 -6.59 -21.64
CA GLY A 216 -1.04 -7.60 -22.27
C GLY A 216 -1.38 -8.80 -21.40
N TYR A 217 -1.13 -8.73 -20.09
CA TYR A 217 -1.56 -9.77 -19.16
C TYR A 217 -3.05 -9.62 -18.88
N VAL A 218 -3.72 -10.74 -18.60
CA VAL A 218 -5.13 -10.76 -18.25
C VAL A 218 -5.26 -11.10 -16.78
N ARG A 219 -5.91 -10.24 -16.00
CA ARG A 219 -6.18 -10.49 -14.59
C ARG A 219 -7.04 -11.73 -14.41
N SER A 220 -6.54 -12.71 -13.66
CA SER A 220 -7.28 -13.90 -13.31
C SER A 220 -8.32 -13.60 -12.23
N PRO A 221 -9.57 -14.08 -12.35
CA PRO A 221 -10.59 -13.87 -11.33
C PRO A 221 -10.29 -14.58 -10.01
N THR A 222 -9.38 -15.56 -9.99
CA THR A 222 -9.00 -16.33 -8.79
C THR A 222 -7.54 -16.18 -8.40
N ALA A 223 -6.67 -15.84 -9.36
CA ALA A 223 -5.24 -15.70 -9.14
C ALA A 223 -4.74 -14.25 -9.25
N GLY A 224 -5.64 -13.29 -9.50
CA GLY A 224 -5.30 -11.89 -9.73
C GLY A 224 -4.23 -11.73 -10.79
N TRP A 225 -3.17 -10.98 -10.47
CA TRP A 225 -2.06 -10.66 -11.37
C TRP A 225 -0.84 -11.57 -11.22
N THR A 226 -0.98 -12.73 -10.57
CA THR A 226 0.16 -13.61 -10.25
C THR A 226 0.97 -14.07 -11.48
N GLU A 227 0.38 -14.18 -12.67
CA GLU A 227 1.13 -14.44 -13.91
C GLU A 227 2.05 -13.26 -14.27
N TYR A 228 1.52 -12.04 -14.23
CA TYR A 228 2.30 -10.83 -14.43
C TYR A 228 3.43 -10.71 -13.40
N TYR A 229 3.11 -10.92 -12.12
CA TYR A 229 4.11 -10.84 -11.06
C TYR A 229 5.18 -11.91 -11.18
N ARG A 230 4.84 -13.12 -11.66
CA ARG A 230 5.84 -14.15 -11.98
C ARG A 230 6.85 -13.62 -12.97
N ASP A 231 6.40 -13.02 -14.07
CA ASP A 231 7.29 -12.52 -15.09
C ASP A 231 8.05 -11.27 -14.65
N LEU A 232 7.41 -10.37 -13.88
CA LEU A 232 8.07 -9.23 -13.25
C LEU A 232 9.20 -9.68 -12.33
N MET A 233 8.97 -10.69 -11.49
CA MET A 233 9.94 -11.22 -10.52
C MET A 233 11.00 -12.14 -11.16
N ASN A 234 10.94 -12.40 -12.46
CA ASN A 234 11.95 -13.18 -13.17
C ASN A 234 12.58 -12.42 -14.37
N GLY A 235 12.21 -11.16 -14.58
CA GLY A 235 12.75 -10.33 -15.66
C GLY A 235 12.25 -10.78 -17.03
N ASN A 236 10.97 -11.16 -17.12
CA ASN A 236 10.35 -11.72 -18.32
C ASN A 236 9.22 -10.86 -18.89
N VAL A 237 8.88 -9.72 -18.30
CA VAL A 237 7.85 -8.82 -18.84
C VAL A 237 8.32 -8.27 -20.18
N LEU A 238 7.55 -8.52 -21.24
CA LEU A 238 7.90 -8.10 -22.60
C LEU A 238 7.36 -6.69 -22.88
N GLU A 239 8.25 -5.75 -23.18
CA GLU A 239 7.91 -4.39 -23.59
C GLU A 239 8.78 -4.02 -24.79
N ASN A 240 8.15 -3.64 -25.92
CA ASN A 240 8.85 -3.27 -27.16
C ASN A 240 9.90 -4.30 -27.63
N GLY A 241 9.61 -5.60 -27.47
CA GLY A 241 10.51 -6.69 -27.87
C GLY A 241 11.67 -6.96 -26.92
N LYS A 242 11.75 -6.26 -25.79
CA LYS A 242 12.77 -6.45 -24.74
C LYS A 242 12.12 -6.96 -23.45
N ARG A 243 12.91 -7.67 -22.65
CA ARG A 243 12.45 -8.18 -21.35
C ARG A 243 12.91 -7.27 -20.21
N PHE A 244 11.98 -6.98 -19.31
CA PHE A 244 12.17 -6.13 -18.14
C PHE A 244 11.69 -6.82 -16.87
N GLY A 245 12.05 -6.24 -15.72
CA GLY A 245 11.75 -6.74 -14.40
C GLY A 245 13.00 -7.15 -13.63
N ILE A 246 12.82 -7.91 -12.55
CA ILE A 246 13.88 -8.35 -11.65
C ILE A 246 14.47 -9.66 -12.19
N PRO A 247 15.70 -9.67 -12.73
CA PRO A 247 16.27 -10.89 -13.27
C PRO A 247 16.35 -11.97 -12.22
N SER A 248 16.09 -13.23 -12.58
CA SER A 248 16.07 -14.34 -11.61
C SER A 248 17.36 -14.46 -10.78
N GLY A 249 18.51 -14.07 -11.34
CA GLY A 249 19.80 -14.06 -10.65
C GLY A 249 19.98 -12.93 -9.63
N ALA A 250 19.16 -11.87 -9.67
CA ALA A 250 19.27 -10.74 -8.75
C ALA A 250 18.78 -11.08 -7.32
N TRP A 251 18.00 -12.15 -7.17
CA TRP A 251 17.54 -12.65 -5.87
C TRP A 251 18.58 -13.49 -5.10
N ALA A 252 19.72 -13.77 -5.71
CA ALA A 252 20.71 -14.73 -5.20
C ALA A 252 21.63 -14.13 -4.13
#